data_AF-A0A1D9G7S5-F1
#
_entry.id   AF-A0A1D9G7S5-F1
#
_cell.length_a   1.000
_cell.length_b   1.000
_cell.length_c   1.000
_cell.angle_alpha   90.00
_cell.angle_beta   90.00
_cell.angle_gamma   90.00
#
_symmetry.space_group_name_H-M   'P 1'
#
loop_
_entity.id
_entity.type
_entity.pdbx_description
1 polymer ?
#
loop_
_entity_poly.entity_id
_entity_poly.type
_entity_poly.pdbx_seq_one_letter_code
_entity_poly.pdbx_strand_id
1 'polypeptide(L)'
;MTTSEPPKKLVIKKIPPIERKPQIALKSVTNSEGEVFQCQDQIRVKAPWGSRATAEITALYQDQSGNPWAQYKPSESDPKWDWEGGCIRAERLRKA
;
A
#
# COMPACT_ATOMS: atom_id res chain seq x y z
N MET A 1 -34.37 -29.15 30.23
CA MET A 1 -34.39 -27.68 30.30
C MET A 1 -33.08 -27.18 29.73
N THR A 2 -33.08 -26.53 28.56
CA THR A 2 -31.87 -25.94 27.98
C THR A 2 -32.24 -24.54 27.52
N THR A 3 -31.80 -23.54 28.27
CA THR A 3 -32.02 -22.11 27.99
C THR A 3 -30.99 -21.67 26.95
N SER A 4 -31.44 -21.27 25.76
CA SER A 4 -30.59 -20.61 24.77
C SER A 4 -30.54 -19.11 25.06
N GLU A 5 -29.36 -18.58 25.38
CA GLU A 5 -29.13 -17.13 25.51
C GLU A 5 -29.25 -16.44 24.14
N PRO A 6 -29.82 -15.21 24.09
CA PRO A 6 -29.96 -14.47 22.85
C PRO A 6 -28.61 -13.88 22.39
N PRO A 7 -28.39 -13.71 21.07
CA PRO A 7 -27.12 -13.21 20.55
C PRO A 7 -26.92 -11.73 20.92
N LYS A 8 -25.76 -11.42 21.50
CA LYS A 8 -25.35 -10.04 21.80
C LYS A 8 -25.25 -9.21 20.52
N LYS A 9 -26.07 -8.16 20.42
CA LYS A 9 -26.08 -7.21 19.31
C LYS A 9 -24.75 -6.44 19.29
N LEU A 10 -23.94 -6.65 18.25
CA LEU A 10 -22.69 -5.91 18.02
C LEU A 10 -23.01 -4.45 17.73
N VAL A 11 -22.67 -3.56 18.67
CA VAL A 11 -22.78 -2.11 18.48
C VAL A 11 -21.58 -1.64 17.66
N ILE A 12 -21.78 -1.39 16.36
CA ILE A 12 -20.77 -0.80 15.49
C ILE A 12 -20.61 0.67 15.89
N LYS A 13 -19.57 0.98 16.67
CA LYS A 13 -19.20 2.37 16.96
C LYS A 13 -18.73 3.02 15.65
N LYS A 14 -19.42 4.07 15.19
CA LYS A 14 -18.97 4.90 14.07
C LYS A 14 -17.60 5.50 14.45
N ILE A 15 -16.55 5.04 13.78
CA ILE A 15 -15.20 5.61 13.91
C ILE A 15 -15.28 7.00 13.25
N PRO A 16 -14.92 8.09 13.95
CA PRO A 16 -14.91 9.42 13.35
C PRO A 16 -13.96 9.44 12.14
N PRO A 17 -14.25 10.23 11.10
CA PRO A 17 -13.38 10.35 9.95
C PRO A 17 -11.99 10.80 10.41
N ILE A 18 -10.98 9.99 10.14
CA ILE A 18 -9.60 10.38 10.37
C ILE A 18 -9.29 11.47 9.32
N GLU A 19 -9.09 12.71 9.74
CA GLU A 19 -8.56 13.76 8.88
C GLU A 19 -7.18 13.31 8.38
N ARG A 20 -7.11 12.87 7.13
CA ARG A 20 -5.85 12.50 6.49
C ARG A 20 -5.14 13.79 6.15
N LYS A 21 -3.97 14.00 6.76
CA LYS A 21 -3.11 15.13 6.42
C LYS A 21 -2.77 15.08 4.92
N PRO A 22 -2.75 16.23 4.22
CA PRO A 22 -2.51 16.25 2.78
C PRO A 22 -1.09 15.75 2.47
N GLN A 23 -1.01 14.81 1.53
CA GLN A 23 0.24 14.34 0.93
C GLN A 23 0.55 15.21 -0.29
N ILE A 24 1.81 15.56 -0.50
CA ILE A 24 2.22 16.32 -1.69
C ILE A 24 2.43 15.33 -2.82
N ALA A 25 1.63 15.42 -3.88
CA ALA A 25 1.79 14.55 -5.05
C ALA A 25 3.12 14.85 -5.76
N LEU A 26 3.84 13.79 -6.13
CA LEU A 26 5.10 13.87 -6.87
C LEU A 26 4.90 13.34 -8.29
N LYS A 27 5.62 13.89 -9.26
CA LYS A 27 5.62 13.39 -10.66
C LYS A 27 6.56 12.19 -10.85
N SER A 28 7.69 12.22 -10.15
CA SER A 28 8.71 11.17 -10.16
C SER A 28 9.43 11.13 -8.83
N VAL A 29 10.08 10.01 -8.55
CA VAL A 29 10.94 9.82 -7.37
C VAL A 29 12.24 9.13 -7.78
N THR A 30 13.31 9.35 -7.01
CA THR A 30 14.61 8.71 -7.27
C THR A 30 14.95 7.76 -6.12
N ASN A 31 15.41 6.55 -6.43
CA ASN A 31 15.85 5.59 -5.41
C ASN A 31 17.29 5.85 -4.94
N SER A 32 17.78 5.01 -4.02
CA SER A 32 19.15 5.12 -3.50
C SER A 32 20.25 4.86 -4.55
N GLU A 33 19.89 4.24 -5.68
CA GLU A 33 20.81 3.88 -6.77
C GLU A 33 20.83 4.94 -7.88
N GLY A 34 20.08 6.03 -7.74
CA GLY A 34 19.97 7.10 -8.75
C GLY A 34 18.96 6.80 -9.86
N GLU A 35 18.19 5.72 -9.74
CA GLU A 35 17.14 5.39 -10.71
C GLU A 35 15.89 6.22 -10.46
N VAL A 36 15.32 6.76 -11.53
CA VAL A 36 14.07 7.52 -11.50
C VAL A 36 12.89 6.59 -11.78
N PHE A 37 11.83 6.75 -10.99
CA PHE A 37 10.56 6.04 -11.11
C PHE A 37 9.41 7.02 -11.31
N GLN A 38 8.41 6.59 -12.07
CA GLN A 38 7.17 7.29 -12.39
C GLN A 38 5.96 6.40 -12.10
N CYS A 39 4.76 6.97 -12.10
CA CYS A 39 3.55 6.15 -12.12
C CYS A 39 3.54 5.26 -13.37
N GLN A 40 2.95 4.07 -13.26
CA GLN A 40 2.92 2.99 -14.25
C GLN A 40 4.23 2.20 -14.42
N ASP A 41 5.32 2.61 -13.76
CA ASP A 41 6.53 1.79 -13.73
C ASP A 41 6.33 0.49 -12.96
N GLN A 42 6.91 -0.58 -13.48
CA GLN A 42 6.92 -1.91 -12.88
C GLN A 42 8.09 -2.04 -11.91
N ILE A 43 7.79 -2.51 -10.70
CA ILE A 43 8.74 -2.66 -9.60
C ILE A 43 8.68 -4.06 -8.99
N ARG A 44 9.81 -4.51 -8.46
CA ARG A 44 9.90 -5.73 -7.65
C ARG A 44 9.70 -5.40 -6.19
N VAL A 45 8.72 -6.05 -5.58
CA VAL A 45 8.38 -5.88 -4.17
C VAL A 45 8.35 -7.22 -3.45
N LYS A 46 8.59 -7.20 -2.14
CA LYS A 46 8.40 -8.36 -1.29
C LYS A 46 6.94 -8.42 -0.85
N ALA A 47 6.23 -9.45 -1.27
CA ALA A 47 4.86 -9.69 -0.86
C ALA A 47 4.78 -10.07 0.64
N PRO A 48 3.62 -9.93 1.30
CA PRO A 48 3.46 -10.22 2.72
C PRO A 48 3.90 -11.64 3.14
N TRP A 49 3.75 -12.64 2.27
CA TRP A 49 4.17 -14.03 2.49
C TRP A 49 5.65 -14.30 2.19
N GLY A 50 6.41 -13.29 1.82
CA GLY A 50 7.87 -13.37 1.70
C GLY A 50 8.42 -13.59 0.29
N SER A 51 7.58 -13.97 -0.68
CA SER A 51 7.98 -14.08 -2.09
C SER A 51 8.14 -12.71 -2.76
N ARG A 52 8.86 -12.66 -3.87
CA ARG A 52 8.94 -11.48 -4.73
C ARG A 52 7.75 -11.47 -5.69
N ALA A 53 7.16 -10.29 -5.91
CA ALA A 53 6.07 -10.08 -6.85
C ALA A 53 6.35 -8.83 -7.68
N THR A 54 5.79 -8.81 -8.90
CA THR A 54 5.79 -7.63 -9.76
C THR A 54 4.59 -6.74 -9.40
N ALA A 55 4.85 -5.44 -9.28
CA ALA A 55 3.82 -4.46 -8.96
C ALA A 55 3.99 -3.19 -9.79
N GLU A 56 2.90 -2.47 -10.00
CA GLU A 56 2.86 -1.21 -10.72
C GLU A 56 2.72 -0.05 -9.75
N ILE A 57 3.52 1.00 -9.93
CA ILE A 57 3.37 2.24 -9.17
C ILE A 57 2.09 2.97 -9.61
N THR A 58 1.16 3.18 -8.69
CA THR A 58 -0.10 3.88 -8.96
C THR A 58 -0.08 5.33 -8.50
N ALA A 59 0.75 5.68 -7.51
CA ALA A 59 0.91 7.05 -7.05
C ALA A 59 2.28 7.29 -6.43
N LEU A 60 2.77 8.51 -6.57
CA LEU A 60 3.99 9.01 -5.95
C LEU A 60 3.66 10.23 -5.10
N TYR A 61 4.17 10.27 -3.87
CA TYR A 61 3.91 11.38 -2.97
C TYR A 61 5.00 11.58 -1.93
N GLN A 62 5.01 12.75 -1.32
CA GLN A 62 5.87 13.09 -0.21
C GLN A 62 5.07 13.14 1.09
N ASP A 63 5.62 12.55 2.15
CA ASP A 63 5.08 12.71 3.50
C ASP A 63 5.43 14.10 4.10
N GLN A 64 4.85 14.42 5.25
CA GLN A 64 5.08 15.70 5.91
C GLN A 64 6.52 15.91 6.39
N SER A 65 7.28 14.83 6.53
CA SER A 65 8.69 14.87 6.94
C SER A 65 9.63 15.02 5.74
N GLY A 66 9.09 15.22 4.53
CA GLY A 66 9.89 15.43 3.34
C GLY A 66 10.24 14.16 2.59
N ASN A 67 9.79 12.99 3.06
CA ASN A 67 10.26 11.75 2.50
C ASN A 67 9.37 11.27 1.33
N PRO A 68 9.97 10.87 0.21
CA PRO A 68 9.26 10.34 -0.94
C PRO A 68 8.80 8.89 -0.75
N TRP A 69 7.58 8.61 -1.19
CA TRP A 69 6.91 7.32 -1.16
C TRP A 69 6.32 6.98 -2.52
N ALA A 70 6.22 5.68 -2.80
CA ALA A 70 5.46 5.13 -3.89
C ALA A 70 4.35 4.23 -3.34
N GLN A 71 3.12 4.43 -3.81
CA GLN A 71 2.04 3.47 -3.68
C GLN A 71 1.99 2.61 -4.94
N TYR A 72 1.74 1.32 -4.75
CA TYR A 72 1.74 0.36 -5.84
C TYR A 72 0.64 -0.68 -5.65
N LYS A 73 0.24 -1.29 -6.76
CA LYS A 73 -0.67 -2.44 -6.82
C LYS A 73 0.01 -3.63 -7.46
N PRO A 74 -0.34 -4.87 -7.11
CA PRO A 74 0.19 -6.04 -7.78
C PRO A 74 -0.17 -6.00 -9.27
N SER A 75 0.80 -6.26 -10.14
CA SER A 75 0.56 -6.39 -11.59
C SER A 75 0.10 -7.80 -11.95
N GLU A 76 0.43 -8.75 -11.08
CA GLU A 76 0.01 -10.15 -11.14
C GLU A 76 -1.12 -10.36 -10.14
N SER A 77 -2.12 -11.16 -10.50
CA SER A 77 -3.19 -11.58 -9.60
C SER A 77 -3.17 -13.11 -9.49
N ASP A 78 -3.17 -13.61 -8.26
CA ASP A 78 -3.37 -15.02 -7.95
C ASP A 78 -4.63 -15.11 -7.08
N PRO A 79 -5.57 -16.03 -7.37
CA PRO A 79 -6.77 -16.22 -6.56
C PRO A 79 -6.52 -16.52 -5.08
N LYS A 80 -5.30 -16.91 -4.71
CA LYS A 80 -4.87 -17.16 -3.33
C LYS A 80 -4.26 -15.93 -2.66
N TRP A 81 -4.13 -14.80 -3.36
CA TRP A 81 -3.55 -13.57 -2.81
C TRP A 81 -4.67 -12.63 -2.37
N ASP A 82 -4.72 -12.34 -1.07
CA ASP A 82 -5.56 -11.28 -0.51
C ASP A 82 -4.86 -9.91 -0.53
N TRP A 83 -3.77 -9.79 -1.31
CA TRP A 83 -2.91 -8.61 -1.30
C TRP A 83 -3.32 -7.61 -2.38
N GLU A 84 -3.82 -6.44 -1.97
CA GLU A 84 -4.33 -5.41 -2.89
C GLU A 84 -3.30 -4.34 -3.27
N GLY A 85 -2.10 -4.37 -2.67
CA GLY A 85 -1.05 -3.38 -2.90
C GLY A 85 -0.40 -2.88 -1.61
N GLY A 86 0.43 -1.85 -1.74
CA GLY A 86 1.18 -1.33 -0.61
C GLY A 86 1.78 0.04 -0.87
N CYS A 87 2.58 0.49 0.08
CA CYS A 87 3.44 1.65 -0.08
C CYS A 87 4.87 1.34 0.37
N ILE A 88 5.84 1.94 -0.30
CA ILE A 88 7.27 1.74 -0.05
C ILE A 88 7.99 3.08 -0.14
N ARG A 89 9.07 3.24 0.64
CA ARG A 89 9.97 4.38 0.53
C ARG A 89 10.61 4.38 -0.85
N ALA A 90 10.70 5.55 -1.50
CA ALA A 90 11.29 5.64 -2.84
C ALA A 90 12.74 5.13 -2.87
N GLU A 91 13.51 5.33 -1.80
CA GLU A 91 14.89 4.84 -1.68
C GLU A 91 15.03 3.32 -1.90
N ARG A 92 13.97 2.55 -1.61
CA ARG A 92 13.95 1.07 -1.68
C ARG A 92 13.35 0.53 -2.96
N LEU A 93 12.91 1.41 -3.87
CA LEU A 93 12.39 0.97 -5.15
C LEU A 93 13.46 0.23 -5.95
N ARG A 94 13.01 -0.80 -6.66
CA ARG A 94 13.81 -1.63 -7.54
C ARG A 94 12.96 -1.95 -8.75
N LYS A 95 13.50 -1.75 -9.96
CA LYS A 95 12.82 -2.12 -11.20
C LYS A 95 12.54 -3.63 -11.24
N ALA A 96 11.46 -4.00 -11.93
CA ALA A 96 11.07 -5.39 -12.11
C ALA A 96 11.95 -6.15 -13.11
#